data_AF-A0A832K2V9-F1
#
_entry.id   AF-A0A832K2V9-F1
#
_cell.length_a   1.000
_cell.length_b   1.000
_cell.length_c   1.000
_cell.angle_alpha   90.00
_cell.angle_beta   90.00
_cell.angle_gamma   90.00
#
_symmetry.space_group_name_H-M   'P 1'
#
loop_
_entity.id
_entity.type
_entity.pdbx_description
1 polymer ?
#
loop_
_entity_poly.entity_id
_entity_poly.type
_entity_poly.pdbx_seq_one_letter_code
_entity_poly.pdbx_strand_id
1 'polypeptide(L)' 'MKVEVLGTGCPKCKKLYELVQEAVAETGVSAELSKVEKITDI' A
#
# COMPACT_ATOMS: atom_id res chain seq x y z
N MET A 1 4.46 -6.37 -9.84
CA MET A 1 3.23 -5.53 -9.78
C MET A 1 3.53 -4.36 -8.86
N LYS A 2 3.07 -3.14 -9.14
CA LYS A 2 3.25 -1.99 -8.23
C LYS A 2 1.91 -1.68 -7.58
N VAL A 3 1.85 -1.64 -6.26
CA VAL A 3 0.62 -1.39 -5.49
C VAL A 3 0.82 -0.12 -4.70
N GLU A 4 0.12 0.93 -5.12
CA GLU A 4 0.25 2.26 -4.55
C GLU A 4 -0.95 2.57 -3.66
N VAL A 5 -0.71 2.65 -2.35
CA VAL A 5 -1.74 3.00 -1.37
C VAL A 5 -1.79 4.52 -1.26
N LEU A 6 -2.71 5.11 -2.03
CA LEU A 6 -2.99 6.54 -2.02
C LEU A 6 -3.84 6.88 -0.79
N GLY A 7 -3.23 7.53 0.20
CA GLY A 7 -3.93 7.87 1.42
C GLY A 7 -3.16 8.90 2.23
N THR A 8 -3.84 9.97 2.63
CA THR A 8 -3.30 11.13 3.36
C THR A 8 -2.84 10.85 4.80
N GLY A 9 -2.43 9.61 5.10
CA GLY A 9 -1.90 9.20 6.41
C GLY A 9 -2.96 8.76 7.42
N CYS A 10 -4.21 8.55 6.99
CA CYS A 10 -5.29 8.11 7.86
C CYS A 10 -5.01 6.72 8.51
N PRO A 11 -5.52 6.43 9.72
CA PRO A 11 -5.27 5.14 10.40
C PRO A 11 -5.78 3.94 9.59
N LYS A 12 -6.87 4.12 8.83
CA LYS A 12 -7.39 3.11 7.90
C LYS A 12 -6.43 2.82 6.74
N CYS A 13 -5.76 3.87 6.25
CA CYS A 13 -4.80 3.81 5.15
C CYS A 13 -3.56 2.99 5.55
N LYS A 14 -3.06 3.16 6.79
CA LYS A 14 -1.97 2.35 7.35
C LYS A 14 -2.38 0.87 7.47
N LYS A 15 -3.56 0.61 8.03
CA LYS A 15 -4.06 -0.75 8.20
C LYS A 15 -4.28 -1.47 6.87
N LEU A 16 -4.74 -0.75 5.84
CA LEU A 16 -4.86 -1.29 4.49
C LEU A 16 -3.50 -1.69 3.92
N TYR A 17 -2.46 -0.86 4.10
CA TYR A 17 -1.11 -1.17 3.64
C TYR A 17 -0.56 -2.45 4.28
N GLU A 18 -0.75 -2.62 5.59
CA GLU A 18 -0.36 -3.83 6.32
C GLU A 18 -1.10 -5.07 5.79
N LEU A 19 -2.43 -4.99 5.65
CA LEU A 19 -3.24 -6.10 5.12
C LEU A 19 -2.85 -6.48 3.69
N VAL A 20 -2.50 -5.51 2.85
CA VAL A 20 -2.05 -5.77 1.49
C VAL A 20 -0.65 -6.40 1.51
N GLN A 21 0.24 -6.00 2.41
CA GLN A 21 1.55 -6.63 2.56
C GLN A 21 1.43 -8.10 2.98
N GLU A 22 0.55 -8.40 3.94
CA GLU A 22 0.24 -9.77 4.35
C GLU A 22 -0.35 -10.57 3.18
N ALA A 23 -1.35 -10.04 2.48
CA ALA A 23 -1.98 -10.71 1.35
C ALA A 23 -0.99 -10.97 0.20
N VAL A 24 -0.09 -10.03 -0.09
CA VAL A 24 0.97 -10.17 -1.12
C VAL A 24 1.97 -11.25 -0.72
N ALA A 25 2.35 -11.31 0.56
CA ALA A 25 3.21 -12.36 1.09
C ALA A 25 2.54 -13.74 1.06
N GLU A 26 1.26 -13.83 1.42
CA GLU A 26 0.47 -15.08 1.38
C GLU A 26 0.23 -15.58 -0.04
N THR A 27 -0.01 -14.67 -1.00
CA THR A 27 -0.24 -15.03 -2.40
C THR A 27 1.06 -15.33 -3.16
N GLY A 28 2.23 -15.09 -2.56
CA GLY A 28 3.54 -15.28 -3.21
C GLY A 28 3.77 -14.35 -4.40
N VAL A 29 2.96 -13.30 -4.54
CA VAL A 29 3.06 -12.33 -5.63
C VAL A 29 4.14 -11.32 -5.27
N SER A 30 5.09 -11.08 -6.16
CA SER A 30 6.02 -9.95 -5.98
C SER A 30 5.31 -8.64 -6.33
N ALA A 31 4.78 -7.96 -5.30
CA ALA A 31 4.21 -6.63 -5.41
C ALA A 31 5.04 -5.59 -4.64
N GLU A 32 5.45 -4.54 -5.34
CA GLU A 32 6.11 -3.38 -4.72
C GLU A 32 5.05 -2.46 -4.14
N LEU A 33 4.96 -2.45 -2.81
CA LEU A 33 4.05 -1.63 -2.05
C LEU A 33 4.65 -0.23 -1.83
N SER A 34 3.94 0.80 -2.28
CA SER A 34 4.35 2.19 -2.09
C SER A 34 3.21 2.98 -1.46
N LYS A 35 3.49 3.70 -0.37
CA LYS A 35 2.49 4.53 0.30
C LYS A 35 2.62 5.96 -0.19
N VAL A 36 1.64 6.42 -0.96
CA VAL A 36 1.64 7.77 -1.51
C VAL A 36 0.76 8.64 -0.62
N GLU A 37 1.40 9.38 0.29
CA GLU A 37 0.72 10.23 1.27
C GLU A 37 0.46 11.65 0.76
N LYS A 38 1.16 12.05 -0.31
CA LYS A 38 1.02 13.35 -0.96
C LYS A 38 0.46 13.14 -2.36
N ILE A 39 -0.74 13.66 -2.59
CA ILE A 39 -1.35 13.78 -3.93
C ILE A 39 -0.51 14.66 -4.87
N THR A 40 0.45 15.41 -4.34
CA THR A 40 1.37 16.28 -5.09
C THR A 40 2.50 15.55 -5.81
N ASP A 41 2.61 14.23 -5.67
CA ASP A 41 3.67 13.39 -6.26
C ASP A 41 3.26 12.72 -7.58
N ILE A 42 2.22 13.22 -8.27
CA ILE A 42 1.82 12.74 -9.61
C ILE A 42 1.96 13.80 -10.68
#